data_AF-A0A3C1SQ38-F1
#
_entry.id   AF-A0A3C1SQ38-F1
#
_cell.length_a   1.000
_cell.length_b   1.000
_cell.length_c   1.000
_cell.angle_alpha   90.00
_cell.angle_beta   90.00
_cell.angle_gamma   90.00
#
_symmetry.space_group_name_H-M   'P 1'
#
loop_
_entity.id
_entity.type
_entity.pdbx_description
1 polymer ?
#
loop_
_entity_poly.entity_id
_entity_poly.type
_entity_poly.pdbx_seq_one_letter_code
_entity_poly.pdbx_strand_id
1 'polypeptide(L)'
;MRPVGLTDKALRRQNRVFRDTGGVSAGNRAQGFAPAFMDTQTGVVYRACFADGRPAPMHLLEGLPSALVVERDAGGRAVAIHASVLAGFVRG
;
A
#
# COMPACT_ATOMS: atom_id res chain seq x y z
N MET A 1 9.29 14.56 14.09
CA MET A 1 8.99 14.33 12.66
C MET A 1 8.87 12.82 12.46
N ARG A 2 7.72 12.30 12.01
CA ARG A 2 7.57 10.85 11.75
C ARG A 2 8.43 10.47 10.54
N PRO A 3 9.22 9.38 10.58
CA PRO A 3 10.03 8.96 9.43
C PRO A 3 9.10 8.56 8.27
N VAL A 4 9.35 9.16 7.10
CA VAL A 4 8.66 8.85 5.84
C VAL A 4 9.29 7.58 5.27
N GLY A 5 8.51 6.52 5.03
CA GLY A 5 9.03 5.30 4.42
C GLY A 5 8.54 5.05 3.01
N LEU A 6 7.23 4.87 2.83
CA LEU A 6 6.64 4.55 1.52
C LEU A 6 5.80 5.72 1.02
N THR A 7 6.12 6.21 -0.17
CA THR A 7 5.39 7.27 -0.88
C THR A 7 4.73 6.73 -2.14
N ASP A 8 3.77 7.45 -2.70
CA ASP A 8 3.17 7.11 -4.00
C ASP A 8 4.23 6.99 -5.10
N LYS A 9 5.25 7.85 -5.06
CA LYS A 9 6.39 7.80 -5.99
C LYS A 9 7.19 6.51 -5.82
N ALA A 10 7.40 6.07 -4.58
CA ALA A 10 8.06 4.80 -4.29
C ALA A 10 7.23 3.59 -4.77
N LEU A 11 5.91 3.60 -4.56
CA LEU A 11 4.99 2.57 -5.07
C LEU A 11 5.03 2.48 -6.61
N ARG A 12 4.98 3.63 -7.30
CA ARG A 12 5.10 3.67 -8.78
C ARG A 12 6.44 3.12 -9.26
N ARG A 13 7.54 3.42 -8.55
CA ARG A 13 8.86 2.88 -8.86
C ARG A 13 8.91 1.36 -8.67
N GLN A 14 8.35 0.83 -7.58
CA GLN A 14 8.26 -0.62 -7.36
C GLN A 14 7.47 -1.32 -8.46
N ASN A 15 6.29 -0.80 -8.82
CA ASN A 15 5.49 -1.35 -9.93
C ASN A 15 6.23 -1.35 -11.28
N ARG A 16 7.15 -0.40 -11.51
CA ARG A 16 7.99 -0.39 -12.71
C ARG A 16 9.10 -1.45 -12.65
N VAL A 17 9.72 -1.64 -11.49
CA VAL A 17 10.81 -2.62 -11.28
C VAL A 17 10.28 -4.05 -11.39
N PHE A 18 9.11 -4.34 -10.82
CA PHE A 18 8.53 -5.69 -10.77
C PHE A 18 7.55 -5.98 -11.91
N ARG A 19 7.51 -5.16 -12.95
CA ARG A 19 6.66 -5.39 -14.12
C ARG A 19 6.89 -6.81 -14.67
N ASP A 20 5.81 -7.46 -15.08
CA ASP A 20 5.78 -8.82 -15.63
C ASP A 20 6.23 -9.93 -14.64
N THR A 21 6.20 -9.64 -13.33
CA THR A 21 6.44 -10.61 -12.26
C THR A 21 5.22 -10.74 -11.34
N GLY A 22 5.24 -11.71 -10.41
CA GLY A 22 4.28 -11.77 -9.30
C GLY A 22 4.38 -10.60 -8.30
N GLY A 23 5.39 -9.72 -8.43
CA GLY A 23 5.55 -8.53 -7.60
C GLY A 23 4.62 -7.37 -7.96
N VAL A 24 3.85 -7.47 -9.06
CA VAL A 24 2.78 -6.51 -9.40
C VAL A 24 1.40 -7.11 -9.13
N SER A 25 0.48 -6.27 -8.67
CA SER A 25 -0.86 -6.72 -8.24
C SER A 25 -1.62 -7.49 -9.33
N ALA A 26 -1.46 -7.10 -10.60
CA ALA A 26 -2.06 -7.81 -11.73
C ALA A 26 -1.51 -9.25 -11.90
N GLY A 27 -0.21 -9.46 -11.70
CA GLY A 27 0.44 -10.77 -11.82
C GLY A 27 0.20 -11.68 -10.62
N ASN A 28 -0.07 -11.10 -9.44
CA ASN A 28 -0.30 -11.87 -8.21
C ASN A 28 -1.77 -12.27 -8.01
N ARG A 29 -2.72 -11.50 -8.57
CA ARG A 29 -4.16 -11.73 -8.38
C ARG A 29 -4.61 -13.12 -8.84
N ALA A 30 -4.09 -13.61 -9.97
CA ALA A 30 -4.43 -14.93 -10.50
C ALA A 30 -3.94 -16.09 -9.60
N GLN A 31 -3.05 -15.81 -8.65
CA GLN A 31 -2.51 -16.79 -7.70
C GLN A 31 -3.21 -16.75 -6.33
N GLY A 32 -4.34 -16.04 -6.22
CA GLY A 32 -5.13 -15.97 -5.00
C GLY A 32 -4.57 -15.02 -3.94
N PHE A 33 -3.77 -14.03 -4.34
CA PHE A 33 -3.23 -13.03 -3.42
C PHE A 33 -3.90 -11.66 -3.60
N ALA A 34 -4.16 -10.98 -2.49
CA ALA A 34 -4.70 -9.63 -2.44
C ALA A 34 -3.62 -8.63 -1.99
N PRO A 35 -3.54 -7.42 -2.60
CA PRO A 35 -2.61 -6.39 -2.16
C PRO A 35 -2.91 -5.95 -0.72
N ALA A 36 -1.84 -5.78 0.06
CA ALA A 36 -1.95 -5.40 1.47
C ALA A 36 -0.72 -4.60 1.93
N PHE A 37 -0.82 -4.08 3.14
CA PHE A 37 0.24 -3.41 3.86
C PHE A 37 0.42 -4.05 5.23
N MET A 38 1.65 -4.21 5.69
CA MET A 38 1.95 -4.70 7.03
C MET A 38 2.70 -3.64 7.81
N ASP A 39 2.17 -3.27 8.97
CA ASP A 39 2.90 -2.46 9.94
C ASP A 39 3.86 -3.36 10.72
N THR A 40 5.16 -3.20 10.48
CA THR A 40 6.19 -4.04 11.11
C THR A 40 6.36 -3.80 12.62
N GLN A 41 5.84 -2.69 13.16
CA GLN A 41 5.90 -2.42 14.59
C GLN A 41 4.82 -3.17 15.36
N THR A 42 3.63 -3.31 14.77
CA THR A 42 2.46 -3.89 15.44
C THR A 42 2.12 -5.30 14.92
N GLY A 43 2.65 -5.67 13.76
CA GLY A 43 2.28 -6.89 13.03
C GLY A 43 0.90 -6.82 12.37
N VAL A 44 0.19 -5.69 12.46
CA VAL A 44 -1.16 -5.55 11.89
C VAL A 44 -1.06 -5.47 10.37
N VAL A 45 -1.96 -6.20 9.70
CA VAL A 45 -2.08 -6.23 8.25
C VAL A 45 -3.35 -5.52 7.80
N TYR A 46 -3.18 -4.60 6.86
CA TYR A 46 -4.25 -3.78 6.28
C TYR A 46 -4.40 -4.17 4.80
N ARG A 47 -5.58 -4.67 4.39
CA ARG A 47 -5.85 -4.89 2.96
C ARG A 47 -5.84 -3.56 2.23
N ALA A 48 -5.31 -3.53 1.02
CA ALA A 48 -5.39 -2.34 0.18
C ALA A 48 -6.85 -2.11 -0.21
N CYS A 49 -7.33 -0.89 0.01
CA CYS A 49 -8.70 -0.49 -0.28
C CYS A 49 -8.73 0.87 -0.97
N PHE A 50 -9.81 1.12 -1.71
CA PHE A 50 -10.20 2.47 -2.11
C PHE A 50 -10.55 3.30 -0.87
N ALA A 51 -10.65 4.63 -1.02
CA ALA A 51 -11.05 5.55 0.05
C ALA A 51 -12.40 5.19 0.72
N ASP A 52 -13.28 4.51 -0.01
CA ASP A 52 -14.58 4.04 0.47
C ASP A 52 -14.54 2.69 1.20
N GLY A 53 -13.33 2.11 1.38
CA GLY A 53 -13.13 0.85 2.08
C GLY A 53 -13.29 -0.41 1.20
N ARG A 54 -13.74 -0.29 -0.06
CA ARG A 54 -13.81 -1.45 -0.96
C ARG A 54 -12.40 -1.97 -1.29
N PRO A 55 -12.18 -3.30 -1.37
CA PRO A 55 -10.89 -3.87 -1.72
C PRO A 55 -10.36 -3.33 -3.06
N ALA A 56 -9.11 -2.89 -3.06
CA ALA A 56 -8.43 -2.40 -4.23
C ALA A 56 -7.66 -3.54 -4.92
N PRO A 57 -7.70 -3.62 -6.26
CA PRO A 57 -6.91 -4.60 -7.01
C PRO A 57 -5.42 -4.22 -7.08
N MET A 58 -5.01 -3.11 -6.47
CA MET A 58 -3.64 -2.63 -6.39
C MET A 58 -3.37 -1.94 -5.04
N HIS A 59 -2.09 -1.73 -4.72
CA HIS A 59 -1.71 -0.92 -3.57
C HIS A 59 -2.16 0.53 -3.75
N LEU A 60 -3.06 0.96 -2.87
CA LEU A 60 -3.60 2.31 -2.75
C LEU A 60 -3.42 2.77 -1.30
N LEU A 61 -3.00 4.03 -1.10
CA LEU A 61 -2.82 4.60 0.24
C LEU A 61 -4.13 5.14 0.82
N GLU A 62 -5.12 5.41 -0.03
CA GLU A 62 -6.34 6.12 0.33
C GLU A 62 -7.22 5.37 1.34
N GLY A 63 -7.21 4.03 1.29
CA GLY A 63 -7.96 3.19 2.23
C GLY A 63 -7.26 2.91 3.56
N LEU A 64 -6.05 3.44 3.78
CA LEU A 64 -5.31 3.21 5.03
C LEU A 64 -5.83 4.11 6.17
N PRO A 65 -5.80 3.62 7.42
CA PRO A 65 -6.09 4.43 8.59
C PRO A 65 -5.26 5.71 8.65
N SER A 66 -5.88 6.82 9.03
CA SER A 66 -5.20 8.12 9.17
C SER A 66 -4.00 8.07 10.12
N ALA A 67 -4.02 7.18 11.12
CA ALA A 67 -2.92 6.97 12.04
C ALA A 67 -1.60 6.55 11.36
N LEU A 68 -1.69 5.88 10.21
CA LEU A 68 -0.54 5.43 9.40
C LEU A 68 -0.11 6.46 8.35
N VAL A 69 -0.97 7.43 8.02
CA VAL A 69 -0.67 8.48 7.03
C VAL A 69 0.21 9.55 7.66
N VAL A 70 1.30 9.88 6.98
CA VAL A 70 2.27 10.91 7.43
C VAL A 70 2.08 12.21 6.67
N GLU A 71 1.64 12.15 5.41
CA GLU A 71 1.46 13.33 4.57
C GLU A 71 0.25 13.17 3.64
N ARG A 72 -0.43 14.29 3.40
CA ARG A 72 -1.50 14.42 2.41
C ARG A 72 -1.21 15.57 1.46
N ASP A 73 -1.64 15.43 0.21
CA ASP A 73 -1.61 16.53 -0.76
C ASP A 73 -2.66 17.61 -0.45
N ALA A 74 -2.66 18.69 -1.24
CA ALA A 74 -3.63 19.79 -1.11
C ALA A 74 -5.10 19.35 -1.31
N GLY A 75 -5.33 18.20 -1.97
CA GLY A 75 -6.64 17.59 -2.16
C GLY A 75 -7.02 16.60 -1.04
N GLY A 76 -6.19 16.46 -0.01
CA GLY A 76 -6.40 15.56 1.12
C GLY A 76 -6.08 14.09 0.83
N ARG A 77 -5.48 13.76 -0.31
CA ARG A 77 -5.09 12.38 -0.65
C ARG A 77 -3.82 12.00 0.10
N ALA A 78 -3.78 10.79 0.65
CA ALA A 78 -2.58 10.28 1.32
C ALA A 78 -1.46 10.10 0.27
N VAL A 79 -0.30 10.73 0.51
CA VAL A 79 0.86 10.64 -0.40
C VAL A 79 2.08 9.99 0.24
N ALA A 80 2.08 9.87 1.57
CA ALA A 80 3.11 9.17 2.33
C ALA A 80 2.54 8.48 3.57
N ILE A 81 3.08 7.30 3.88
CA ILE A 81 2.76 6.52 5.08
C ILE A 81 4.00 6.26 5.94
N HIS A 82 3.75 5.89 7.19
CA HIS A 82 4.75 5.66 8.21
C HIS A 82 5.79 4.61 7.77
N ALA A 83 7.06 4.81 8.14
CA ALA A 83 8.15 3.96 7.67
C ALA A 83 8.14 2.51 8.14
N SER A 84 7.36 2.19 9.17
CA SER A 84 7.14 0.81 9.57
C SER A 84 6.24 0.03 8.62
N VAL A 85 5.49 0.71 7.74
CA VAL A 85 4.49 0.10 6.88
C VAL A 85 5.13 -0.34 5.56
N LEU A 86 5.07 -1.64 5.29
CA LEU A 86 5.58 -2.26 4.07
C LEU A 86 4.43 -2.69 3.16
N ALA A 87 4.58 -2.48 1.85
CA ALA A 87 3.67 -3.02 0.84
C ALA A 87 3.97 -4.52 0.61
N GLY A 88 2.93 -5.33 0.53
CA GLY A 88 3.02 -6.76 0.30
C GLY A 88 1.69 -7.36 -0.16
N PHE A 89 1.51 -8.65 0.08
CA PHE A 89 0.31 -9.38 -0.30
C PHE A 89 -0.13 -10.33 0.81
N VAL A 90 -1.44 -10.55 0.92
CA VAL A 90 -2.03 -11.59 1.78
C VAL A 90 -2.70 -12.65 0.91
N ARG A 91 -2.78 -13.88 1.42
CA ARG A 91 -3.63 -14.90 0.80
C ARG A 91 -5.10 -14.46 0.89
N GLY A 92 -5.80 -14.55 -0.23
CA GLY A 92 -7.17 -14.10 -0.47
C GLY A 92 -8.17 -14.82 0.40
#